data_AF-A0A8X6JGT7-F1
#
_entry.id   AF-A0A8X6JGT7-F1
#
_cell.length_a   1.000
_cell.length_b   1.000
_cell.length_c   1.000
_cell.angle_alpha   90.00
_cell.angle_beta   90.00
_cell.angle_gamma   90.00
#
_symmetry.space_group_name_H-M   'P 1'
#
loop_
_entity.id
_entity.type
_entity.pdbx_description
1 polymer ?
#
loop_
_entity_poly.entity_id
_entity_poly.type
_entity_poly.pdbx_seq_one_letter_code
_entity_poly.pdbx_strand_id
1 'polypeptide(L)'
;MMIQKIWLLKIDWDQNFASSRNWKNFQRYVAELHQLKDLKIPRCILLKDSVAVQLIGFADASAQAYGACLYVKSENANETQIRITRQQNSRRPTQDFVNT
;
A
#
# COMPACT_ATOMS: atom_id res chain seq x y z
N MET A 1 -2.85 14.14 -4.56
CA MET A 1 -2.54 14.17 -6.01
C MET A 1 -1.18 14.82 -6.28
N MET A 2 -0.09 14.24 -5.77
CA MET A 2 1.27 14.78 -5.95
C MET A 2 2.15 13.85 -6.79
N ILE A 3 2.19 12.56 -6.44
CA ILE A 3 2.89 11.52 -7.20
C ILE A 3 2.44 11.50 -8.67
N GLN A 4 1.14 11.58 -8.94
CA GLN A 4 0.63 11.63 -10.32
C GLN A 4 1.10 12.87 -11.08
N LYS A 5 1.21 14.03 -10.42
CA LYS A 5 1.74 15.25 -11.05
C LYS A 5 3.23 15.09 -11.39
N ILE A 6 3.99 14.41 -10.54
CA ILE A 6 5.40 14.10 -10.79
C ILE A 6 5.55 13.14 -11.98
N TRP A 7 4.70 12.11 -12.06
CA TRP A 7 4.70 11.17 -13.19
C TRP A 7 4.33 11.82 -14.52
N LEU A 8 3.38 12.76 -14.50
CA LEU A 8 3.02 13.55 -15.69
C LEU A 8 4.16 14.46 -16.16
N LEU A 9 5.05 14.88 -15.26
CA LEU A 9 6.22 15.70 -15.61
C LEU A 9 7.33 14.89 -16.30
N LYS A 10 7.18 13.56 -16.45
CA LYS A 10 8.15 12.65 -17.11
C LYS A 10 9.59 12.88 -16.65
N ILE A 11 9.78 13.19 -15.37
CA ILE A 11 11.09 13.43 -14.78
C ILE A 11 11.74 12.07 -14.54
N ASP A 12 12.95 11.88 -15.07
CA ASP A 12 13.74 10.70 -14.80
C ASP A 12 14.17 10.66 -13.33
N TRP A 13 14.23 9.44 -12.80
CA TRP A 13 14.66 9.07 -11.46
C TRP A 13 16.04 9.64 -11.06
N ASP A 14 16.93 9.90 -12.03
CA ASP A 14 18.27 10.48 -11.82
C ASP A 14 18.33 12.01 -11.96
N GLN A 15 17.24 12.66 -12.39
CA GLN A 15 17.23 14.12 -12.52
C GLN A 15 17.08 14.80 -11.16
N ASN A 16 17.86 15.86 -10.96
CA ASN A 16 17.98 16.56 -9.69
C ASN A 16 16.69 17.31 -9.34
N PHE A 17 15.75 16.62 -8.71
CA PHE A 17 14.44 17.11 -8.31
C PHE A 17 14.48 18.13 -7.16
N ALA A 18 15.66 18.29 -6.54
CA ALA A 18 15.91 19.02 -5.30
C ALA A 18 15.67 20.55 -5.36
N SER A 19 15.73 21.17 -6.54
CA SER A 19 15.50 22.62 -6.71
C SER A 19 14.02 22.99 -6.93
N SER A 20 13.13 22.00 -7.07
CA SER A 20 11.74 22.22 -7.42
C SER A 20 10.83 22.36 -6.18
N ARG A 21 9.78 23.19 -6.27
CA ARG A 21 8.70 23.28 -5.27
C ARG A 21 8.06 21.91 -4.95
N ASN A 22 8.19 20.94 -5.86
CA ASN A 22 7.69 19.59 -5.71
C ASN A 22 8.49 18.75 -4.71
N TRP A 23 9.79 19.03 -4.50
CA TRP A 23 10.62 18.36 -3.50
C TRP A 23 10.13 18.61 -2.07
N LYS A 24 9.84 19.87 -1.73
CA LYS A 24 9.28 20.22 -0.42
C LYS A 24 7.94 19.51 -0.17
N ASN A 25 7.08 19.43 -1.19
CA ASN A 25 5.82 18.70 -1.09
C ASN A 25 6.05 17.20 -0.91
N PHE A 26 7.06 16.62 -1.58
CA PHE A 26 7.44 15.21 -1.42
C PHE A 26 7.95 14.91 -0.01
N GLN A 27 8.84 15.75 0.52
CA GLN A 27 9.32 15.61 1.88
C GLN A 27 8.17 15.72 2.89
N ARG A 28 7.23 16.64 2.68
CA ARG A 28 6.03 16.75 3.52
C ARG A 28 5.16 15.49 3.43
N TYR A 29 4.94 14.97 2.23
CA TYR A 29 4.20 13.72 2.03
C TYR A 29 4.86 12.54 2.75
N VAL A 30 6.18 12.40 2.64
CA VAL A 30 6.95 11.36 3.37
C VAL A 30 6.84 11.55 4.88
N ALA A 31 6.84 12.78 5.38
CA ALA A 31 6.62 13.06 6.79
C ALA A 31 5.21 12.64 7.24
N GLU A 32 4.18 12.96 6.44
CA GLU A 32 2.78 12.55 6.70
C GLU A 32 2.61 11.03 6.68
N LEU A 33 3.38 10.28 5.88
CA LEU A 33 3.35 8.81 5.90
C LEU A 33 3.71 8.22 7.27
N HIS A 34 4.50 8.91 8.08
CA HIS A 34 4.80 8.44 9.44
C HIS A 34 3.55 8.39 10.33
N GLN A 35 2.55 9.24 10.05
CA GLN A 35 1.28 9.26 10.78
C GLN A 35 0.42 8.03 10.48
N LEU A 36 0.69 7.30 9.38
CA LEU A 36 0.02 6.02 9.10
C LEU A 36 0.38 4.93 10.12
N LYS A 37 1.45 5.09 10.90
CA LYS A 37 1.78 4.16 11.98
C LYS A 37 0.69 4.13 13.06
N ASP A 38 0.02 5.26 13.26
CA ASP A 38 -1.05 5.40 14.25
C ASP A 38 -2.44 5.10 13.67
N LEU A 39 -2.52 4.76 12.38
CA LEU A 39 -3.78 4.43 11.72
C LEU A 39 -4.32 3.10 12.26
N LYS A 40 -5.35 3.19 13.09
CA LYS A 40 -6.07 2.01 13.59
C LYS A 40 -7.16 1.61 12.61
N ILE A 41 -6.92 0.54 11.86
CA ILE A 41 -7.94 -0.07 11.01
C ILE A 41 -8.82 -0.99 11.88
N PRO A 42 -10.14 -0.76 11.97
CA PRO A 42 -11.02 -1.60 12.75
C PRO A 42 -11.05 -3.04 12.21
N ARG A 43 -10.80 -4.02 13.10
CA ARG A 43 -10.73 -5.45 12.77
C ARG A 43 -12.07 -6.12 12.45
N CYS A 44 -13.21 -5.47 12.78
CA CYS A 44 -14.51 -5.93 12.34
C CYS A 44 -14.82 -5.31 10.97
N ILE A 45 -14.79 -6.15 9.95
CA ILE A 45 -14.76 -5.73 8.55
C ILE A 45 -16.09 -6.03 7.85
N LEU A 46 -16.94 -6.80 8.52
CA LEU A 46 -18.25 -7.21 8.03
C LEU A 46 -19.30 -6.17 8.41
N LEU A 47 -20.14 -5.82 7.43
CA LEU A 47 -21.41 -5.15 7.68
C LEU A 47 -22.29 -6.01 8.58
N LYS A 48 -23.06 -5.36 9.46
CA LYS A 48 -24.12 -6.03 10.21
C LYS A 48 -25.19 -6.49 9.23
N ASP A 49 -25.68 -7.73 9.39
CA ASP A 49 -26.64 -8.36 8.48
C ASP A 49 -26.14 -8.51 7.03
N SER A 50 -24.84 -8.78 6.85
CA SER A 50 -24.28 -9.03 5.52
C SER A 50 -24.95 -10.24 4.86
N VAL A 51 -25.54 -10.02 3.68
CA VAL A 51 -26.18 -11.03 2.84
C VAL A 51 -25.12 -11.80 2.05
N ALA A 52 -24.03 -11.13 1.65
CA ALA A 52 -22.93 -11.74 0.94
C ALA A 52 -21.58 -11.20 1.43
N VAL A 53 -20.58 -12.09 1.50
CA VAL A 53 -19.20 -11.75 1.88
C VAL A 53 -18.25 -12.39 0.88
N GLN A 54 -17.38 -11.59 0.29
CA GLN A 54 -16.34 -12.02 -0.64
C GLN A 54 -14.96 -11.67 -0.09
N LEU A 55 -14.05 -12.64 -0.11
CA LEU A 55 -12.63 -12.43 0.20
C LEU A 55 -11.86 -12.38 -1.12
N ILE A 56 -11.17 -11.27 -1.38
CA ILE A 56 -10.40 -11.04 -2.60
C ILE A 56 -8.94 -10.89 -2.20
N GLY A 57 -8.08 -11.78 -2.70
CA GLY A 57 -6.65 -11.74 -2.46
C GLY A 57 -5.88 -11.30 -3.69
N PHE A 58 -4.96 -10.37 -3.51
CA PHE A 58 -3.95 -9.99 -4.49
C PHE A 58 -2.58 -10.34 -3.93
N ALA A 59 -1.74 -10.92 -4.77
CA ALA A 59 -0.39 -11.32 -4.40
C ALA A 59 0.56 -10.93 -5.52
N ASP A 60 1.66 -10.29 -5.15
CA ASP A 60 2.77 -10.00 -6.06
C ASP A 60 4.06 -10.54 -5.46
N ALA A 61 4.80 -11.28 -6.27
CA ALA A 61 6.01 -11.97 -5.89
C ALA A 61 7.15 -11.49 -6.79
N SER A 62 8.13 -10.82 -6.20
CA SER A 62 9.40 -10.54 -6.86
C SER A 62 10.47 -11.51 -6.38
N ALA A 63 11.59 -11.55 -7.11
CA ALA A 63 12.76 -12.34 -6.69
C ALA A 63 13.31 -11.92 -5.32
N GLN A 64 13.06 -10.69 -4.85
CA GLN A 64 13.61 -10.16 -3.61
C GLN A 64 12.60 -10.09 -2.46
N ALA A 65 11.30 -10.03 -2.76
CA ALA A 65 10.25 -9.89 -1.76
C ALA A 65 8.90 -10.37 -2.29
N TYR A 66 8.03 -10.78 -1.37
CA TYR A 66 6.63 -11.11 -1.64
C TYR A 66 5.72 -10.16 -0.86
N GLY A 67 4.70 -9.64 -1.54
CA GLY A 67 3.64 -8.83 -0.96
C GLY A 67 2.28 -9.45 -1.25
N ALA A 68 1.45 -9.66 -0.23
CA ALA A 68 0.06 -10.06 -0.39
C ALA A 68 -0.86 -9.06 0.29
N CYS A 69 -1.98 -8.75 -0.35
CA CYS A 69 -3.04 -7.90 0.15
C CYS A 69 -4.38 -8.64 0.09
N LEU A 70 -5.09 -8.70 1.21
CA LEU A 70 -6.44 -9.26 1.30
C LEU A 70 -7.45 -8.14 1.47
N TYR A 71 -8.53 -8.22 0.70
CA TYR A 71 -9.70 -7.35 0.77
C TYR A 71 -10.92 -8.20 1.13
N VAL A 72 -11.79 -7.66 1.98
CA VAL A 72 -13.11 -8.23 2.23
C VAL A 72 -14.13 -7.25 1.70
N LYS A 73 -15.00 -7.75 0.82
CA LYS A 73 -16.21 -7.07 0.37
C LYS A 73 -17.38 -7.68 1.11
N SER A 74 -18.11 -6.88 1.86
CA SER A 74 -19.38 -7.27 2.47
C SER A 74 -20.50 -6.50 1.81
N GLU A 75 -21.61 -7.18 1.53
CA GLU A 75 -22.81 -6.62 0.94
C GLU A 75 -23.99 -6.88 1.87
N ASN A 76 -24.80 -5.85 2.09
CA ASN A 76 -26.12 -5.93 2.70
C ASN A 76 -27.15 -5.40 1.68
N ALA A 77 -28.44 -5.61 1.89
CA ALA A 77 -29.54 -5.21 1.00
C ALA A 77 -29.51 -3.72 0.58
N ASN A 78 -28.91 -2.85 1.39
CA ASN A 78 -28.84 -1.41 1.14
C ASN A 78 -27.42 -0.87 0.89
N GLU A 79 -26.37 -1.60 1.24
CA GLU A 79 -24.99 -1.06 1.24
C GLU A 79 -23.94 -2.11 0.87
N THR A 80 -22.93 -1.70 0.10
CA THR A 80 -21.73 -2.47 -0.18
C THR A 80 -20.52 -1.78 0.44
N GLN A 81 -19.78 -2.49 1.30
CA GLN A 81 -18.51 -2.00 1.86
C GLN A 81 -17.36 -2.92 1.46
N ILE A 82 -16.25 -2.31 1.01
CA ILE A 82 -14.99 -3.00 0.75
C ILE A 82 -13.95 -2.44 1.71
N ARG A 83 -13.26 -3.34 2.42
CA ARG A 83 -12.26 -2.98 3.42
C ARG A 83 -11.04 -3.89 3.32
N ILE A 84 -9.87 -3.32 3.60
CA ILE A 84 -8.60 -4.03 3.59
C ILE A 84 -8.46 -4.80 4.90
N THR A 85 -8.17 -6.11 4.80
CA THR A 85 -8.13 -7.03 5.94
C THR A 85 -6.71 -7.17 6.48
N ARG A 86 -5.75 -7.37 5.58
CA ARG A 86 -4.36 -7.62 5.93
C ARG A 86 -3.46 -7.37 4.73
N GLN A 87 -2.33 -6.71 4.97
CA GLN A 87 -1.22 -6.64 4.05
C GLN A 87 -0.02 -7.35 4.69
N GLN A 88 0.58 -8.30 3.98
CA GLN A 88 1.76 -9.03 4.44
C GLN A 88 2.89 -8.85 3.44
N ASN A 89 3.98 -8.24 3.89
CA ASN A 89 5.19 -8.05 3.11
C ASN A 89 6.33 -8.82 3.78
N SER A 90 7.04 -9.66 3.03
CA SER A 90 8.22 -10.40 3.50
C SER A 90 9.38 -10.21 2.53
N ARG A 91 10.58 -9.94 3.05
CA ARG A 91 11.83 -9.90 2.28
C ARG A 91 12.45 -11.29 2.30
N ARG A 92 13.06 -11.73 1.19
CA ARG A 92 13.87 -12.96 1.24
C ARG A 92 15.03 -12.74 2.22
N PRO A 93 15.35 -13.71 3.10
CA PRO A 93 16.65 -13.70 3.77
C PRO A 93 17.72 -13.79 2.68
N THR A 94 18.65 -12.85 2.69
CA THR A 94 19.87 -12.93 1.89
C THR A 94 20.54 -14.25 2.23
N GLN A 95 20.73 -15.13 1.25
CA GLN A 95 21.74 -16.17 1.37
C GLN A 95 23.07 -15.42 1.38
N ASP A 96 23.65 -15.25 2.57
CA ASP A 96 25.04 -14.88 2.68
C ASP A 96 25.82 -16.04 2.05
N PHE A 97 26.24 -15.84 0.80
CA PHE A 97 27.20 -16.72 0.14
C PHE A 97 28.49 -16.61 0.93
N VAL A 98 28.69 -17.53 1.87
CA VAL A 98 29.98 -17.80 2.48
C VAL A 98 30.89 -18.30 1.36
N ASN A 99 31.75 -17.43 0.84
CA ASN A 99 32.87 -17.81 -0.01
C ASN A 99 33.81 -18.70 0.83
N THR A 100 33.95 -19.96 0.43
CA THR A 100 35.12 -20.80 0.75
C THR A 100 35.76 -21.19 -0.57
#